data_AF-A0A1I6F2G6-F1
#
_entry.id   AF-A0A1I6F2G6-F1
#
_cell.length_a   1.000
_cell.length_b   1.000
_cell.length_c   1.000
_cell.angle_alpha   90.00
_cell.angle_beta   90.00
_cell.angle_gamma   90.00
#
_symmetry.space_group_name_H-M   'P 1'
#
loop_
_entity.id
_entity.type
_entity.pdbx_description
1 polymer ?
#
loop_
_entity_poly.entity_id
_entity_poly.type
_entity_poly.pdbx_seq_one_letter_code
_entity_poly.pdbx_strand_id
1 'polypeptide(L)'
;MRLSRRQLFTAAGLTALAGGISSNGPVAAAVEIAGPVRTWSGEIQLGDWEQYYLGLDGGAHQKALSALNISCRDGVRADEQYLMVPVESVRRAALEFGDHAAADVLRDRFALDSPSMLGRGLKLVLGQDGLEKRYLDEPALQLRYIGYRRRFANHVMPMPSAVRKALA
;
A
#
# COMPACT_ATOMS: atom_id res chain seq x y z
N MET A 1 -38.59 5.23 -51.51
CA MET A 1 -38.81 4.31 -50.37
C MET A 1 -37.70 4.57 -49.37
N ARG A 2 -37.85 4.91 -48.08
CA ARG A 2 -38.95 4.98 -47.12
C ARG A 2 -38.76 6.23 -46.24
N LEU A 3 -39.88 6.80 -45.80
CA LEU A 3 -40.04 7.94 -44.90
C LEU A 3 -39.72 7.55 -43.43
N SER A 4 -39.46 8.53 -42.54
CA SER A 4 -40.45 8.91 -41.48
C SER A 4 -39.89 9.58 -40.20
N ARG A 5 -40.36 10.82 -39.97
CA ARG A 5 -41.00 11.42 -38.76
C ARG A 5 -40.21 11.43 -37.44
N ARG A 6 -39.76 12.59 -36.95
CA ARG A 6 -40.52 13.62 -36.19
C ARG A 6 -41.26 13.05 -34.97
N GLN A 7 -40.87 13.44 -33.76
CA GLN A 7 -41.66 14.06 -32.65
C GLN A 7 -40.59 14.58 -31.64
N LEU A 8 -40.35 15.85 -31.30
CA LEU A 8 -41.19 17.02 -30.98
C LEU A 8 -42.26 16.73 -29.93
N PHE A 9 -41.94 17.01 -28.66
CA PHE A 9 -42.88 17.59 -27.70
C PHE A 9 -42.18 18.59 -26.78
N THR A 10 -42.79 19.77 -26.69
CA THR A 10 -42.49 20.92 -25.86
C THR A 10 -43.65 21.09 -24.88
N ALA A 11 -43.38 21.38 -23.61
CA ALA A 11 -44.24 22.13 -22.67
C ALA A 11 -43.40 22.32 -21.38
N ALA A 12 -42.90 23.51 -21.02
CA ALA A 12 -43.60 24.72 -20.55
C ALA A 12 -44.47 24.48 -19.30
N GLY A 13 -44.01 25.02 -18.16
CA GLY A 13 -44.73 25.02 -16.89
C GLY A 13 -43.97 25.79 -15.81
N LEU A 14 -44.05 27.13 -15.86
CA LEU A 14 -43.69 28.07 -14.79
C LEU A 14 -44.61 27.91 -13.56
N THR A 15 -44.13 28.37 -12.40
CA THR A 15 -44.81 28.94 -11.19
C THR A 15 -44.27 28.29 -9.90
N ALA A 16 -44.06 28.93 -8.74
CA ALA A 16 -43.63 30.26 -8.31
C ALA A 16 -43.26 30.16 -6.82
N LEU A 17 -42.30 30.98 -6.39
CA LEU A 17 -42.15 31.67 -5.09
C LEU A 17 -42.91 31.15 -3.84
N ALA A 18 -42.13 30.71 -2.85
CA ALA A 18 -42.21 31.06 -1.43
C ALA A 18 -40.84 30.70 -0.82
N GLY A 19 -40.06 31.56 -0.18
CA GLY A 19 -40.40 32.58 0.81
C GLY A 19 -39.62 32.20 2.07
N GLY A 20 -38.59 32.97 2.43
CA GLY A 20 -37.82 32.73 3.66
C GLY A 20 -36.39 33.25 3.62
N ILE A 21 -36.24 34.57 3.77
CA ILE A 21 -34.95 35.17 4.15
C ILE A 21 -34.90 35.15 5.67
N SER A 22 -33.87 34.55 6.26
CA SER A 22 -33.37 34.97 7.58
C SER A 22 -31.92 34.54 7.78
N SER A 23 -31.10 35.56 7.94
CA SER A 23 -29.68 35.59 8.22
C SER A 23 -29.36 35.15 9.65
N ASN A 24 -28.24 34.43 9.85
CA ASN A 24 -27.22 34.77 10.85
C ASN A 24 -26.02 33.79 10.85
N GLY A 25 -24.82 34.33 10.60
CA GLY A 25 -23.54 33.88 11.19
C GLY A 25 -22.77 32.74 10.49
N PRO A 26 -21.44 32.88 10.26
CA PRO A 26 -20.62 31.79 9.79
C PRO A 26 -20.21 30.94 11.01
N VAL A 27 -20.93 29.85 11.27
CA VAL A 27 -20.32 28.75 12.01
C VAL A 27 -19.49 27.99 11.00
N ALA A 28 -18.17 28.20 11.07
CA ALA A 28 -17.20 27.30 10.46
C ALA A 28 -17.54 25.89 10.96
N ALA A 29 -18.21 25.12 10.09
CA ALA A 29 -18.27 23.69 10.26
C ALA A 29 -16.82 23.21 10.14
N ALA A 30 -16.18 23.03 11.30
CA ALA A 30 -15.07 22.13 11.41
C ALA A 30 -15.62 20.75 11.03
N VAL A 31 -15.61 20.47 9.73
CA VAL A 31 -15.71 19.12 9.22
C VAL A 31 -14.38 18.50 9.66
N GLU A 32 -14.35 17.95 10.88
CA GLU A 32 -13.51 16.79 11.10
C GLU A 32 -14.01 15.75 10.09
N ILE A 33 -13.35 15.71 8.94
CA ILE A 33 -13.34 14.50 8.13
C ILE A 33 -12.53 13.52 8.96
N ALA A 34 -13.17 12.95 9.99
CA ALA A 34 -12.78 11.67 10.52
C ALA A 34 -12.91 10.72 9.34
N GLY A 35 -11.81 10.61 8.57
CA GLY A 35 -11.70 9.64 7.50
C GLY A 35 -12.09 8.29 8.07
N PRO A 36 -12.71 7.41 7.27
CA PRO A 36 -13.14 6.11 7.74
C PRO A 36 -11.98 5.43 8.47
N VAL A 37 -12.23 5.01 9.72
CA VAL A 37 -11.27 4.21 10.50
C VAL A 37 -10.90 3.01 9.63
N ARG A 38 -9.63 2.91 9.22
CA ARG A 38 -9.15 1.78 8.43
C ARG A 38 -9.17 0.55 9.31
N THR A 39 -10.05 -0.40 8.99
CA THR A 39 -10.12 -1.68 9.70
C THR A 39 -9.11 -2.64 9.09
N TRP A 40 -8.09 -2.99 9.87
CA TRP A 40 -7.02 -3.93 9.49
C TRP A 40 -7.43 -5.37 9.84
N SER A 41 -8.34 -5.94 9.05
CA SER A 41 -8.87 -7.30 9.29
C SER A 41 -8.43 -8.30 8.24
N GLY A 42 -8.40 -9.57 8.62
CA GLY A 42 -8.08 -10.69 7.74
C GLY A 42 -6.67 -11.22 7.95
N GLU A 43 -6.23 -12.02 7.01
CA GLU A 43 -4.93 -12.70 7.04
C GLU A 43 -4.17 -12.46 5.73
N ILE A 44 -2.85 -12.54 5.82
CA ILE A 44 -1.91 -12.44 4.71
C ILE A 44 -1.08 -13.71 4.70
N GLN A 45 -0.96 -14.33 3.54
CA GLN A 45 -0.07 -15.48 3.37
C GLN A 45 1.38 -15.00 3.42
N LEU A 46 2.24 -15.77 4.10
CA LEU A 46 3.62 -15.37 4.31
C LEU A 46 4.41 -15.17 3.00
N GLY A 47 4.17 -16.01 1.98
CA GLY A 47 4.74 -15.80 0.64
C GLY A 47 4.33 -14.48 -0.01
N ASP A 48 3.10 -14.00 0.23
CA ASP A 48 2.64 -12.71 -0.29
C ASP A 48 3.31 -11.53 0.42
N TRP A 49 3.70 -11.71 1.68
CA TRP A 49 4.51 -10.75 2.42
C TRP A 49 5.95 -10.77 1.90
N GLU A 50 6.59 -11.95 1.87
CA GLU A 50 8.02 -12.09 1.57
C GLU A 50 8.39 -11.83 0.10
N GLN A 51 7.44 -11.83 -0.84
CA GLN A 51 7.72 -11.46 -2.24
C GLN A 51 8.27 -10.02 -2.38
N TYR A 52 7.94 -9.14 -1.43
CA TYR A 52 8.42 -7.76 -1.38
C TYR A 52 9.78 -7.62 -0.67
N TYR A 53 10.33 -8.70 -0.10
CA TYR A 53 11.56 -8.65 0.66
C TYR A 53 12.77 -8.44 -0.24
N LEU A 54 13.46 -7.33 0.02
CA LEU A 54 14.73 -6.99 -0.61
C LEU A 54 15.92 -7.20 0.32
N GLY A 55 15.74 -7.08 1.64
CA GLY A 55 16.79 -7.09 2.67
C GLY A 55 17.44 -5.74 2.98
N LEU A 56 16.92 -4.62 2.46
CA LEU A 56 17.47 -3.27 2.74
C LEU A 56 17.01 -2.69 4.09
N ASP A 57 16.33 -3.47 4.91
CA ASP A 57 15.66 -3.05 6.15
C ASP A 57 16.52 -3.25 7.41
N GLY A 58 17.80 -3.61 7.25
CA GLY A 58 18.71 -3.82 8.37
C GLY A 58 18.34 -5.01 9.25
N GLY A 59 17.68 -6.03 8.68
CA GLY A 59 17.25 -7.23 9.39
C GLY A 59 15.93 -7.06 10.14
N ALA A 60 15.16 -6.01 9.83
CA ALA A 60 13.84 -5.78 10.43
C ALA A 60 12.88 -6.94 10.14
N HIS A 61 12.88 -7.47 8.92
CA HIS A 61 12.08 -8.62 8.54
C HIS A 61 12.36 -9.85 9.43
N GLN A 62 13.64 -10.21 9.60
CA GLN A 62 14.01 -11.35 10.44
C GLN A 62 13.62 -11.14 11.91
N LYS A 63 13.73 -9.91 12.43
CA LYS A 63 13.25 -9.57 13.77
C LYS A 63 11.73 -9.73 13.89
N ALA A 64 10.99 -9.33 12.86
CA ALA A 64 9.53 -9.50 12.83
C ALA A 64 9.12 -10.97 12.80
N LEU A 65 9.73 -11.79 11.95
CA LEU A 65 9.48 -13.23 11.89
C LEU A 65 9.80 -13.91 13.24
N SER A 66 10.94 -13.54 13.85
CA SER A 66 11.33 -14.04 15.17
C SER A 66 10.33 -13.63 16.26
N ALA A 67 9.83 -12.39 16.25
CA ALA A 67 8.83 -11.91 17.22
C ALA A 67 7.48 -12.63 17.08
N LEU A 68 7.18 -13.14 15.88
CA LEU A 68 6.00 -13.96 15.60
C LEU A 68 6.23 -15.47 15.79
N ASN A 69 7.42 -15.88 16.25
CA ASN A 69 7.84 -17.28 16.38
C ASN A 69 7.76 -18.07 15.05
N ILE A 70 8.04 -17.40 13.93
CA ILE A 70 8.09 -18.01 12.61
C ILE A 70 9.53 -18.49 12.34
N SER A 71 9.68 -19.78 12.02
CA SER A 71 10.99 -20.39 11.79
C SER A 71 11.58 -20.00 10.43
N CYS A 72 12.88 -19.70 10.43
CA CYS A 72 13.66 -19.32 9.24
C CYS A 72 15.01 -20.06 9.23
N ARG A 73 15.11 -21.24 8.59
CA ARG A 73 16.35 -22.05 8.62
C ARG A 73 17.48 -21.46 7.77
N ASP A 74 17.14 -20.78 6.69
CA ASP A 74 18.12 -20.09 5.84
C ASP A 74 18.56 -18.73 6.41
N GLY A 75 17.92 -18.30 7.51
CA GLY A 75 18.16 -17.02 8.18
C GLY A 75 17.60 -15.80 7.44
N VAL A 76 16.86 -15.99 6.35
CA VAL A 76 16.36 -14.91 5.50
C VAL A 76 14.85 -14.98 5.34
N ARG A 77 14.31 -16.16 4.99
CA ARG A 77 12.91 -16.39 4.69
C ARG A 77 12.32 -17.44 5.63
N ALA A 78 11.02 -17.36 5.80
CA ALA A 78 10.29 -18.35 6.57
C ALA A 78 10.26 -19.72 5.89
N ASP A 79 10.30 -20.77 6.69
CA ASP A 79 10.26 -22.16 6.23
C ASP A 79 8.91 -22.50 5.57
N GLU A 80 7.81 -21.94 6.10
CA GLU A 80 6.43 -22.25 5.69
C GLU A 80 5.76 -21.06 4.98
N GLN A 81 5.94 -20.98 3.67
CA GLN A 81 5.42 -19.89 2.83
C GLN A 81 3.88 -19.84 2.70
N TYR A 82 3.17 -20.89 3.10
CA TYR A 82 1.70 -20.96 3.10
C TYR A 82 1.07 -20.59 4.44
N LEU A 83 1.88 -20.26 5.45
CA LEU A 83 1.39 -19.83 6.75
C LEU A 83 0.56 -18.54 6.59
N MET A 84 -0.63 -18.53 7.18
CA MET A 84 -1.49 -17.35 7.24
C MET A 84 -1.17 -16.55 8.50
N VAL A 85 -0.91 -15.25 8.33
CA VAL A 85 -0.57 -14.33 9.41
C VAL A 85 -1.64 -13.25 9.51
N PRO A 86 -2.17 -12.94 10.72
CA PRO A 86 -3.12 -11.85 10.88
C PRO A 86 -2.56 -10.53 10.35
N VAL A 87 -3.38 -9.76 9.62
CA VAL A 87 -2.99 -8.45 9.06
C VAL A 87 -2.40 -7.54 10.12
N GLU A 88 -2.96 -7.54 11.34
CA GLU A 88 -2.48 -6.71 12.44
C GLU A 88 -1.05 -7.08 12.87
N SER A 89 -0.68 -8.36 12.83
CA SER A 89 0.69 -8.81 13.09
C SER A 89 1.65 -8.29 12.02
N VAL A 90 1.24 -8.30 10.74
CA VAL A 90 2.01 -7.72 9.63
C VAL A 90 2.13 -6.20 9.78
N ARG A 91 1.06 -5.52 10.22
CA ARG A 91 1.08 -4.07 10.49
C ARG A 91 2.05 -3.72 11.61
N ARG A 92 2.02 -4.47 12.72
CA ARG A 92 3.00 -4.35 13.80
C ARG A 92 4.42 -4.62 13.29
N ALA A 93 4.61 -5.58 12.40
CA ALA A 93 5.93 -5.83 11.81
C ALA A 93 6.50 -4.59 11.08
N ALA A 94 5.66 -3.92 10.29
CA ALA A 94 6.05 -2.69 9.61
C ALA A 94 6.31 -1.52 10.59
N LEU A 95 5.47 -1.33 11.60
CA LEU A 95 5.53 -0.17 12.49
C LEU A 95 6.57 -0.31 13.62
N GLU A 96 6.66 -1.48 14.24
CA GLU A 96 7.53 -1.74 15.41
C GLU A 96 8.95 -2.10 14.97
N PHE A 97 9.10 -2.98 13.98
CA PHE A 97 10.42 -3.45 13.53
C PHE A 97 10.95 -2.69 12.33
N GLY A 98 10.09 -2.02 11.56
CA GLY A 98 10.48 -1.33 10.33
C GLY A 98 10.57 -2.25 9.12
N ASP A 99 9.85 -3.37 9.11
CA ASP A 99 9.84 -4.32 8.01
C ASP A 99 9.30 -3.66 6.72
N HIS A 100 10.15 -3.63 5.68
CA HIS A 100 9.83 -3.05 4.38
C HIS A 100 8.83 -3.89 3.58
N ALA A 101 8.97 -5.22 3.63
CA ALA A 101 8.10 -6.13 2.92
C ALA A 101 6.69 -6.10 3.50
N ALA A 102 6.59 -5.98 4.83
CA ALA A 102 5.32 -5.81 5.53
C ALA A 102 4.61 -4.51 5.11
N ALA A 103 5.38 -3.42 4.96
CA ALA A 103 4.82 -2.16 4.49
C ALA A 103 4.27 -2.26 3.05
N ASP A 104 4.98 -2.94 2.14
CA ASP A 104 4.52 -3.06 0.75
C ASP A 104 3.35 -4.04 0.56
N VAL A 105 3.32 -5.16 1.27
CA VAL A 105 2.17 -6.09 1.18
C VAL A 105 0.89 -5.40 1.69
N LEU A 106 0.99 -4.58 2.74
CA LEU A 106 -0.13 -3.78 3.24
C LEU A 106 -0.48 -2.63 2.28
N ARG A 107 0.53 -2.00 1.67
CA ARG A 107 0.33 -0.98 0.63
C ARG A 107 -0.49 -1.52 -0.52
N ASP A 108 -0.13 -2.70 -1.03
CA ASP A 108 -0.81 -3.35 -2.15
C ASP A 108 -2.21 -3.82 -1.75
N ARG A 109 -2.32 -4.57 -0.63
CA ARG A 109 -3.58 -5.13 -0.13
C ARG A 109 -4.66 -4.08 0.12
N PHE A 110 -4.28 -2.90 0.63
CA PHE A 110 -5.22 -1.84 1.02
C PHE A 110 -5.18 -0.61 0.10
N ALA A 111 -4.49 -0.72 -1.05
CA ALA A 111 -4.29 0.37 -2.01
C ALA A 111 -3.86 1.68 -1.33
N LEU A 112 -2.85 1.61 -0.47
CA LEU A 112 -2.35 2.77 0.26
C LEU A 112 -1.59 3.70 -0.69
N ASP A 113 -1.89 5.00 -0.62
CA ASP A 113 -1.12 6.05 -1.30
C ASP A 113 0.14 6.39 -0.50
N SER A 114 1.04 5.41 -0.39
CA SER A 114 2.33 5.55 0.27
C SER A 114 3.48 5.15 -0.67
N PRO A 115 4.70 5.67 -0.46
CA PRO A 115 5.85 5.24 -1.24
C PRO A 115 6.13 3.74 -1.09
N SER A 116 6.45 3.06 -2.19
CA SER A 116 6.86 1.64 -2.15
C SER A 116 8.28 1.50 -1.59
N MET A 117 8.48 0.57 -0.66
CA MET A 117 9.83 0.24 -0.16
C MET A 117 10.58 -0.63 -1.15
N LEU A 118 9.90 -1.57 -1.82
CA LEU A 118 10.38 -2.33 -2.97
C LEU A 118 10.86 -1.35 -4.06
N GLY A 119 10.01 -0.42 -4.49
CA GLY A 119 10.34 0.57 -5.51
C GLY A 119 11.57 1.41 -5.17
N ARG A 120 11.63 1.95 -3.94
CA ARG A 120 12.79 2.71 -3.46
C ARG A 120 14.05 1.86 -3.42
N GLY A 121 13.95 0.60 -3.03
CA GLY A 121 15.07 -0.33 -3.02
C GLY A 121 15.58 -0.69 -4.43
N LEU A 122 14.66 -0.87 -5.37
CA LEU A 122 15.01 -1.09 -6.78
C LEU A 122 15.66 0.14 -7.40
N LYS A 123 15.15 1.34 -7.11
CA LYS A 123 15.78 2.60 -7.52
C LYS A 123 17.20 2.71 -6.96
N LEU A 124 17.39 2.39 -5.68
CA LEU A 124 18.71 2.43 -5.04
C LEU A 124 19.70 1.47 -5.72
N VAL A 125 19.31 0.22 -5.95
CA VAL A 125 20.21 -0.84 -6.40
C VAL A 125 20.41 -0.83 -7.92
N LEU A 126 19.35 -0.56 -8.69
CA LEU A 126 19.34 -0.63 -10.15
C LEU A 126 19.33 0.74 -10.83
N GLY A 127 19.15 1.83 -10.07
CA GLY A 127 19.15 3.20 -10.59
C GLY A 127 17.87 3.57 -11.37
N GLN A 128 16.80 2.78 -11.25
CA GLN A 128 15.57 2.93 -12.04
C GLN A 128 14.32 2.86 -11.16
N ASP A 129 13.39 3.78 -11.39
CA ASP A 129 12.06 3.79 -10.76
C ASP A 129 11.06 2.93 -11.55
N GLY A 130 9.90 2.62 -10.94
CA GLY A 130 8.78 1.97 -11.63
C GLY A 130 9.03 0.51 -12.00
N LEU A 131 9.95 -0.15 -11.31
CA LEU A 131 10.34 -1.54 -11.55
C LEU A 131 9.57 -2.56 -10.72
N GLU A 132 8.70 -2.14 -9.80
CA GLU A 132 8.07 -2.99 -8.79
C GLU A 132 7.31 -4.16 -9.41
N LYS A 133 6.37 -3.87 -10.31
CA LYS A 133 5.55 -4.91 -10.97
C LYS A 133 6.43 -5.86 -11.78
N ARG A 134 7.34 -5.31 -12.57
CA ARG A 134 8.28 -6.10 -13.37
C ARG A 134 9.20 -6.96 -12.51
N TYR A 135 9.59 -6.48 -11.33
CA TYR A 135 10.44 -7.24 -10.42
C TYR A 135 9.70 -8.46 -9.86
N LEU A 136 8.40 -8.33 -9.57
CA LEU A 136 7.58 -9.46 -9.12
C LEU A 136 7.36 -10.47 -10.26
N ASP A 137 7.23 -10.01 -11.51
CA ASP A 137 6.88 -10.84 -12.66
C ASP A 137 8.10 -11.43 -13.42
N GLU A 138 9.26 -10.76 -13.42
CA GLU A 138 10.41 -11.10 -14.27
C GLU A 138 11.58 -11.68 -13.45
N PRO A 139 11.81 -13.01 -13.49
CA PRO A 139 12.95 -13.64 -12.81
C PRO A 139 14.31 -13.07 -13.22
N ALA A 140 14.45 -12.62 -14.48
CA ALA A 140 15.67 -11.98 -14.96
C ALA A 140 15.98 -10.68 -14.19
N LEU A 141 14.96 -9.91 -13.81
CA LEU A 141 15.13 -8.68 -13.04
C LEU A 141 15.49 -8.99 -11.58
N GLN A 142 14.91 -10.04 -11.00
CA GLN A 142 15.27 -10.53 -9.67
C GLN A 142 16.74 -11.00 -9.61
N LEU A 143 17.18 -11.77 -10.60
CA LEU A 143 18.58 -12.21 -10.72
C LEU A 143 19.52 -11.02 -10.89
N ARG A 144 19.13 -10.05 -11.74
CA ARG A 144 19.90 -8.81 -11.89
C ARG A 144 20.03 -8.09 -10.56
N TYR A 145 18.93 -7.91 -9.83
CA TYR A 145 18.95 -7.31 -8.50
C TYR A 145 19.94 -8.02 -7.56
N ILE A 146 19.88 -9.35 -7.46
CA ILE A 146 20.80 -10.15 -6.64
C ILE A 146 22.27 -9.86 -7.01
N GLY A 147 22.58 -9.76 -8.31
CA GLY A 147 23.92 -9.45 -8.79
C GLY A 147 24.46 -8.08 -8.35
N TYR A 148 23.60 -7.05 -8.27
CA TYR A 148 23.99 -5.70 -7.85
C TYR A 148 23.87 -5.45 -6.35
N ARG A 149 22.97 -6.17 -5.68
CA ARG A 149 22.63 -6.09 -4.24
C ARG A 149 23.87 -6.11 -3.34
N ARG A 150 24.89 -6.90 -3.67
CA ARG A 150 26.10 -7.08 -2.84
C ARG A 150 26.80 -5.75 -2.49
N ARG A 151 26.77 -4.76 -3.38
CA ARG A 151 27.38 -3.44 -3.15
C ARG A 151 26.66 -2.62 -2.06
N PHE A 152 25.43 -3.00 -1.76
CA PHE A 152 24.54 -2.34 -0.80
C PHE A 152 24.31 -3.21 0.45
N ALA A 153 25.11 -4.25 0.68
CA ALA A 153 24.92 -5.18 1.80
C ALA A 153 24.88 -4.49 3.17
N ASN A 154 25.68 -3.43 3.35
CA ASN A 154 25.74 -2.64 4.58
C ASN A 154 24.82 -1.41 4.56
N HIS A 155 24.01 -1.24 3.50
CA HIS A 155 23.11 -0.11 3.39
C HIS A 155 21.75 -0.44 3.99
N VAL A 156 21.36 0.32 5.00
CA VAL A 156 20.01 0.27 5.59
C VAL A 156 19.22 1.45 5.08
N MET A 157 18.14 1.18 4.37
CA MET A 157 17.25 2.19 3.83
C MET A 157 16.19 2.53 4.89
N PRO A 158 16.03 3.80 5.29
CA PRO A 158 15.01 4.15 6.28
C PRO A 158 13.60 4.12 5.67
N MET A 159 12.63 3.65 6.46
CA MET A 159 11.21 3.73 6.15
C MET A 159 10.72 5.20 6.25
N PRO A 160 10.11 5.77 5.19
CA PRO A 160 9.61 7.14 5.20
C PRO A 160 8.48 7.34 6.21
N SER A 161 8.38 8.54 6.77
CA SER A 161 7.28 8.92 7.65
C SER A 161 5.91 8.80 6.98
N ALA A 162 5.82 9.04 5.66
CA ALA A 162 4.59 8.86 4.89
C ALA A 162 4.09 7.41 4.90
N VAL A 163 5.01 6.43 4.84
CA VAL A 163 4.66 5.00 4.94
C VAL A 163 4.13 4.69 6.34
N ARG A 164 4.84 5.13 7.39
CA ARG A 164 4.38 4.94 8.78
C ARG A 164 3.02 5.58 9.03
N LYS A 165 2.79 6.80 8.53
CA LYS A 165 1.51 7.51 8.64
C LYS A 165 0.37 6.79 7.92
N ALA A 166 0.64 6.14 6.80
CA ALA A 166 -0.38 5.37 6.07
C ALA A 166 -0.79 4.06 6.77
N LEU A 167 0.07 3.55 7.66
CA LEU A 167 -0.11 2.31 8.41
C LEU A 167 -0.56 2.51 9.87
N ALA A 168 -0.41 3.72 10.40
CA ALA A 168 -0.82 4.11 11.75
C ALA A 168 -2.35 4.17 11.86
#